data_AF-A0A4Y9SGC6-F1
#
_entry.id   AF-A0A4Y9SGC6-F1
#
_cell.length_a   1.000
_cell.length_b   1.000
_cell.length_c   1.000
_cell.angle_alpha   90.00
_cell.angle_beta   90.00
_cell.angle_gamma   90.00
#
_symmetry.space_group_name_H-M   'P 1'
#
loop_
_entity.id
_entity.type
_entity.pdbx_description
1 polymer ?
#
loop_
_entity_poly.entity_id
_entity_poly.type
_entity_poly.pdbx_seq_one_letter_code
_entity_poly.pdbx_strand_id
1 'polypeptide(L)'
;MENILTPLIEQRADPHIYRHTDGYYYFTASVPQYDRIELRRAKTIAGLVDAEKVDVWRKPDTGACSELVWAPELHYNDGAWYVYFAAAPSREIKYKLFQHRMYAIRNQNANPLEGEWEFMGQVDTGIDTFCLDATTFTHKGQLYYVWAQKDVDIEGNSNLYIAPMKTPWQLGGKPVMLSKPEFDWEIRGFWVNEGPSVLKKNGKIFISYSASATDENYAMGLLWADENADLLDPASWTKSPQPVLQTCFEHKIYGPGHNSFTVADDGETVMLVYHARTYTEIIGDPLWNPDRHTFVKPLKWDAQGMPVFGKPSIA
;
A
#
# COMPACT_ATOMS: atom_id res chain seq x y z
N MET A 1 27.57 -16.54 5.83
CA MET A 1 26.89 -15.32 6.32
C MET A 1 25.66 -15.18 5.48
N GLU A 2 24.46 -15.36 6.04
CA GLU A 2 23.22 -15.06 5.32
C GLU A 2 23.26 -13.60 4.86
N ASN A 3 22.83 -13.33 3.62
CA ASN A 3 22.77 -11.98 3.09
C ASN A 3 21.68 -11.20 3.85
N ILE A 4 22.09 -10.44 4.87
CA ILE A 4 21.22 -9.54 5.62
C ILE A 4 20.70 -8.47 4.66
N LEU A 5 19.38 -8.28 4.65
CA LEU A 5 18.71 -7.29 3.83
C LEU A 5 19.03 -5.89 4.35
N THR A 6 19.48 -4.99 3.49
CA THR A 6 19.68 -3.57 3.82
C THR A 6 18.52 -2.74 3.29
N PRO A 7 18.17 -1.62 3.94
CA PRO A 7 17.23 -0.67 3.37
C PRO A 7 17.65 -0.23 1.96
N LEU A 8 16.69 -0.20 1.03
CA LEU A 8 16.86 0.45 -0.28
C LEU A 8 16.76 1.96 -0.12
N ILE A 9 15.72 2.46 0.57
CA ILE A 9 15.50 3.90 0.76
C ILE A 9 15.14 4.14 2.22
N GLU A 10 15.97 4.92 2.91
CA GLU A 10 15.72 5.25 4.31
C GLU A 10 14.57 6.24 4.50
N GLN A 11 13.87 6.13 5.63
CA GLN A 11 12.84 7.07 6.08
C GLN A 11 11.75 7.30 5.03
N ARG A 12 11.29 6.20 4.45
CA ARG A 12 10.16 6.13 3.52
C ARG A 12 9.31 4.95 3.95
N ALA A 13 8.12 5.28 4.46
CA ALA A 13 7.10 4.29 4.76
C ALA A 13 6.19 4.09 3.55
N ASP A 14 5.41 3.03 3.58
CA ASP A 14 4.36 2.75 2.59
C ASP A 14 4.87 2.82 1.13
N PRO A 15 5.94 2.07 0.80
CA PRO A 15 6.63 2.24 -0.47
C PRO A 15 5.88 1.63 -1.65
N HIS A 16 5.69 2.43 -2.69
CA HIS A 16 5.12 2.00 -3.96
C HIS A 16 6.11 2.17 -5.10
N ILE A 17 6.45 1.06 -5.78
CA ILE A 17 7.28 1.08 -7.00
C ILE A 17 6.45 0.61 -8.19
N TYR A 18 6.18 1.53 -9.11
CA TYR A 18 5.51 1.24 -10.36
C TYR A 18 6.50 1.19 -11.52
N ARG A 19 6.61 0.05 -12.20
CA ARG A 19 7.39 -0.07 -13.45
C ARG A 19 6.50 0.27 -14.63
N HIS A 20 6.88 1.30 -15.38
CA HIS A 20 6.12 1.75 -16.53
C HIS A 20 6.71 1.26 -17.86
N THR A 21 5.91 1.35 -18.92
CA THR A 21 6.27 0.94 -20.29
C THR A 21 7.31 1.82 -20.96
N ASP A 22 7.60 3.00 -20.42
CA ASP A 22 8.66 3.89 -20.88
C ASP A 22 10.07 3.44 -20.44
N GLY A 23 10.16 2.34 -19.68
CA GLY A 23 11.41 1.76 -19.20
C GLY A 23 11.91 2.34 -17.87
N TYR A 24 11.08 3.10 -17.16
CA TYR A 24 11.41 3.62 -15.83
C TYR A 24 10.62 2.92 -14.71
N TYR A 25 11.26 2.82 -13.56
CA TYR A 25 10.61 2.63 -12.27
C TYR A 25 10.30 4.00 -11.69
N TYR A 26 9.09 4.14 -11.18
CA TYR A 26 8.61 5.29 -10.44
C TYR A 26 8.40 4.90 -8.99
N PHE A 27 8.90 5.72 -8.07
CA PHE A 27 8.76 5.48 -6.64
C PHE A 27 8.06 6.64 -5.96
N THR A 28 7.12 6.29 -5.08
CA THR A 28 6.49 7.18 -4.12
C THR A 28 6.35 6.47 -2.78
N ALA A 29 6.12 7.25 -1.72
CA ALA A 29 6.04 6.77 -0.36
C ALA A 29 5.49 7.85 0.57
N SER A 30 5.06 7.44 1.76
CA SER A 30 4.86 8.36 2.88
C SER A 30 6.20 8.97 3.30
N VAL A 31 6.31 10.29 3.21
CA VAL A 31 7.43 11.04 3.78
C VAL A 31 7.21 11.26 5.28
N PRO A 32 8.26 11.35 6.12
CA PRO A 32 8.09 11.45 7.57
C PRO A 32 7.29 12.67 8.06
N GLN A 33 7.26 13.75 7.26
CA GLN A 33 6.50 14.96 7.57
C GLN A 33 4.99 14.82 7.27
N TYR A 34 4.59 13.82 6.46
CA TYR A 34 3.23 13.62 5.99
C TYR A 34 2.60 14.89 5.37
N ASP A 35 3.38 15.66 4.60
CA ASP A 35 2.99 16.99 4.10
C ASP A 35 2.85 17.10 2.57
N ARG A 36 3.27 16.07 1.84
CA ARG A 36 3.41 16.10 0.39
C ARG A 36 3.47 14.71 -0.22
N ILE A 37 3.34 14.66 -1.53
CA ILE A 37 3.57 13.48 -2.37
C ILE A 37 4.90 13.71 -3.09
N GLU A 38 5.88 12.87 -2.77
CA GLU A 38 7.20 12.84 -3.41
C GLU A 38 7.21 11.78 -4.52
N LEU A 39 7.71 12.13 -5.70
CA LEU A 39 8.01 11.21 -6.79
C LEU A 39 9.48 11.24 -7.15
N ARG A 40 10.00 10.08 -7.54
CA ARG A 40 11.30 9.94 -8.21
C ARG A 40 11.22 8.83 -9.25
N ARG A 41 12.13 8.83 -10.23
CA ARG A 41 12.23 7.74 -11.21
C ARG A 41 13.66 7.35 -11.53
N ALA A 42 13.87 6.09 -11.88
CA ALA A 42 15.16 5.57 -12.33
C ALA A 42 14.96 4.40 -13.31
N LYS A 43 15.99 4.06 -14.08
CA LYS A 43 15.95 2.91 -15.01
C LYS A 43 16.08 1.55 -14.32
N THR A 44 16.54 1.54 -13.07
CA THR A 44 16.69 0.32 -12.26
C THR A 44 16.17 0.62 -10.85
N ILE A 45 15.73 -0.42 -10.13
CA ILE A 45 15.28 -0.29 -8.73
C ILE A 45 16.41 0.29 -7.86
N ALA A 46 17.65 -0.16 -8.04
CA ALA A 46 18.81 0.35 -7.31
C ALA A 46 19.08 1.84 -7.59
N GLY A 47 18.80 2.32 -8.80
CA GLY A 47 18.96 3.73 -9.15
C GLY A 47 17.97 4.67 -8.44
N LEU A 48 16.90 4.16 -7.82
CA LEU A 48 15.93 4.98 -7.07
C LEU A 48 16.53 5.60 -5.80
N VAL A 49 17.64 5.05 -5.31
CA VAL A 49 18.37 5.55 -4.13
C VAL A 49 18.83 7.00 -4.37
N ASP A 50 19.46 7.23 -5.52
CA ASP A 50 20.11 8.50 -5.88
C ASP A 50 19.25 9.38 -6.82
N ALA A 51 18.08 8.89 -7.24
CA ALA A 51 17.21 9.62 -8.13
C ALA A 51 16.72 10.95 -7.53
N GLU A 52 16.60 11.96 -8.37
CA GLU A 52 16.04 13.27 -8.00
C GLU A 52 14.62 13.12 -7.44
N LYS A 53 14.36 13.80 -6.33
CA LYS A 53 13.08 13.82 -5.64
C LYS A 53 12.31 15.05 -6.09
N VAL A 54 11.09 14.86 -6.54
CA VAL A 54 10.19 15.93 -6.95
C VAL A 54 8.95 15.88 -6.07
N ASP A 55 8.67 16.99 -5.37
CA ASP A 55 7.41 17.15 -4.63
C ASP A 55 6.32 17.53 -5.63
N VAL A 56 5.54 16.55 -6.08
CA VAL A 56 4.55 16.75 -7.15
C VAL A 56 3.22 17.29 -6.67
N TRP A 57 2.95 17.18 -5.37
CA TRP A 57 1.78 17.75 -4.74
C TRP A 57 2.06 18.02 -3.27
N ARG A 58 1.50 19.11 -2.72
CA ARG A 58 1.62 19.50 -1.30
C ARG A 58 0.24 19.71 -0.72
N LYS A 59 0.07 19.35 0.55
CA LYS A 59 -1.19 19.58 1.25
C LYS A 59 -1.53 21.08 1.30
N PRO A 60 -2.81 21.48 1.16
CA PRO A 60 -3.25 22.82 1.50
C PRO A 60 -3.12 23.08 3.01
N ASP A 61 -3.12 24.36 3.41
CA ASP A 61 -3.04 24.75 4.82
C ASP A 61 -4.30 24.39 5.63
N THR A 62 -5.46 24.33 4.96
CA THR A 62 -6.77 24.06 5.57
C THR A 62 -7.66 23.26 4.61
N GLY A 63 -8.72 22.65 5.14
CA GLY A 63 -9.72 21.94 4.35
C GLY A 63 -9.72 20.43 4.61
N ALA A 64 -10.41 19.66 3.77
CA ALA A 64 -10.60 18.23 4.01
C ALA A 64 -9.30 17.39 3.84
N CYS A 65 -8.35 17.90 3.06
CA CYS A 65 -7.13 17.21 2.63
C CYS A 65 -5.86 17.90 3.17
N SER A 66 -5.93 18.55 4.33
CA SER A 66 -4.89 19.48 4.82
C SER A 66 -3.94 18.93 5.87
N GLU A 67 -4.06 17.68 6.29
CA GLU A 67 -3.16 17.06 7.27
C GLU A 67 -2.89 15.59 6.94
N LEU A 68 -1.75 15.07 7.40
CA LEU A 68 -1.43 13.64 7.40
C LEU A 68 -1.54 12.97 6.01
N VAL A 69 -0.79 13.47 5.02
CA VAL A 69 -0.71 12.89 3.68
C VAL A 69 -0.01 11.53 3.75
N TRP A 70 -0.76 10.46 3.51
CA TRP A 70 -0.32 9.07 3.70
C TRP A 70 -0.42 8.25 2.42
N ALA A 71 0.51 7.31 2.30
CA ALA A 71 0.52 6.17 1.39
C ALA A 71 0.11 6.52 -0.04
N PRO A 72 0.83 7.44 -0.72
CA PRO A 72 0.59 7.65 -2.13
C PRO A 72 0.90 6.38 -2.94
N GLU A 73 0.04 6.04 -3.90
CA GLU A 73 0.34 5.06 -4.94
C GLU A 73 0.17 5.68 -6.33
N LEU A 74 1.20 5.58 -7.17
CA LEU A 74 1.18 6.00 -8.56
C LEU A 74 0.70 4.87 -9.48
N HIS A 75 -0.30 5.15 -10.30
CA HIS A 75 -0.87 4.25 -11.30
C HIS A 75 -1.02 4.95 -12.65
N TYR A 76 -0.99 4.18 -13.74
CA TYR A 76 -1.32 4.68 -15.07
C TYR A 76 -2.61 4.04 -15.57
N ASN A 77 -3.69 4.82 -15.57
CA ASN A 77 -5.06 4.37 -15.86
C ASN A 77 -5.66 5.28 -16.94
N ASP A 78 -6.40 4.72 -17.91
CA ASP A 78 -7.07 5.48 -18.98
C ASP A 78 -6.20 6.55 -19.67
N GLY A 79 -4.93 6.24 -19.90
CA GLY A 79 -3.99 7.14 -20.59
C GLY A 79 -3.45 8.30 -19.76
N ALA A 80 -3.67 8.31 -18.44
CA ALA A 80 -3.15 9.33 -17.53
C ALA A 80 -2.56 8.72 -16.25
N TRP A 81 -1.69 9.48 -15.61
CA TRP A 81 -1.16 9.16 -14.29
C TRP A 81 -2.15 9.57 -13.21
N TYR A 82 -2.37 8.68 -12.25
CA TYR A 82 -3.14 8.95 -11.05
C TYR A 82 -2.28 8.65 -9.82
N VAL A 83 -2.34 9.53 -8.83
CA VAL A 83 -1.87 9.19 -7.47
C VAL A 83 -3.07 9.08 -6.57
N TYR A 84 -3.22 7.92 -5.94
CA TYR A 84 -4.18 7.68 -4.85
C TYR A 84 -3.47 7.88 -3.53
N PHE A 85 -4.07 8.60 -2.60
CA PHE A 85 -3.47 8.86 -1.30
C PHE A 85 -4.56 9.13 -0.26
N ALA A 86 -4.19 9.09 1.02
CA ALA A 86 -5.08 9.46 2.10
C ALA A 86 -4.66 10.78 2.74
N ALA A 87 -5.62 11.57 3.19
CA ALA A 87 -5.37 12.76 3.98
C ALA A 87 -6.54 13.03 4.93
N ALA A 88 -6.30 13.81 5.98
CA ALA A 88 -7.28 14.17 6.99
C ALA A 88 -7.51 15.69 7.04
N PRO A 89 -8.66 16.15 7.56
CA PRO A 89 -8.90 17.56 7.80
C PRO A 89 -8.10 18.12 8.98
N SER A 90 -7.71 17.25 9.92
CA SER A 90 -6.93 17.61 11.10
C SER A 90 -6.23 16.39 11.69
N ARG A 91 -5.32 16.63 12.66
CA ARG A 91 -4.66 15.58 13.44
C ARG A 91 -5.48 15.09 14.64
N GLU A 92 -6.68 15.63 14.84
CA GLU A 92 -7.54 15.27 15.96
C GLU A 92 -8.01 13.81 15.81
N ILE A 93 -7.93 13.05 16.91
CA ILE A 93 -8.45 11.69 16.98
C ILE A 93 -9.92 11.73 17.37
N LYS A 94 -10.80 11.17 16.52
CA LYS A 94 -12.24 11.02 16.78
C LYS A 94 -12.61 9.55 16.79
N TYR A 95 -13.40 9.15 17.78
CA TYR A 95 -13.81 7.74 17.96
C TYR A 95 -12.61 6.77 17.97
N LYS A 96 -11.48 7.21 18.56
CA LYS A 96 -10.19 6.48 18.61
C LYS A 96 -9.52 6.26 17.23
N LEU A 97 -9.92 7.02 16.20
CA LEU A 97 -9.39 6.93 14.85
C LEU A 97 -8.95 8.29 14.33
N PHE A 98 -8.05 8.25 13.35
CA PHE A 98 -7.82 9.39 12.48
C PHE A 98 -9.04 9.65 11.58
N GLN A 99 -9.06 10.82 10.95
CA GLN A 99 -10.20 11.29 10.15
C GLN A 99 -9.94 11.18 8.64
N HIS A 100 -8.99 10.34 8.21
CA HIS A 100 -8.61 10.21 6.82
C HIS A 100 -9.77 9.89 5.88
N ARG A 101 -9.69 10.47 4.68
CA ARG A 101 -10.41 10.04 3.49
C ARG A 101 -9.41 9.80 2.36
N MET A 102 -9.87 9.09 1.33
CA MET A 102 -9.09 8.78 0.13
C MET A 102 -9.28 9.84 -0.94
N TYR A 103 -8.20 10.23 -1.60
CA TYR A 103 -8.17 11.27 -2.63
C TYR A 103 -7.41 10.78 -3.87
N ALA A 104 -7.69 11.43 -4.99
CA ALA A 104 -6.93 11.23 -6.22
C ALA A 104 -6.45 12.56 -6.81
N ILE A 105 -5.24 12.56 -7.36
CA ILE A 105 -4.73 13.59 -8.27
C ILE A 105 -4.39 12.97 -9.62
N ARG A 106 -4.51 13.75 -10.71
CA ARG A 106 -4.28 13.29 -12.08
C ARG A 106 -3.22 14.14 -12.78
N ASN A 107 -2.37 13.50 -13.58
CA ASN A 107 -1.46 14.17 -14.49
C ASN A 107 -1.48 13.51 -15.87
N GLN A 108 -1.63 14.32 -16.91
CA GLN A 108 -1.71 13.88 -18.31
C GLN A 108 -0.37 14.03 -19.06
N ASN A 109 0.66 14.60 -18.43
CA ASN A 109 2.01 14.63 -19.00
C ASN A 109 2.56 13.21 -19.12
N ALA A 110 3.33 12.94 -20.18
CA ALA A 110 4.00 11.65 -20.36
C ALA A 110 4.95 11.33 -19.19
N ASN A 111 5.65 12.33 -18.65
CA ASN A 111 6.48 12.21 -17.47
C ASN A 111 5.75 12.76 -16.23
N PRO A 112 5.37 11.93 -15.24
CA PRO A 112 4.61 12.36 -14.06
C PRO A 112 5.42 13.22 -13.07
N LEU A 113 6.74 13.34 -13.25
CA LEU A 113 7.59 14.30 -12.53
C LEU A 113 7.49 15.72 -13.12
N GLU A 114 6.88 15.87 -14.29
CA GLU A 114 6.65 17.12 -15.01
C GLU A 114 5.15 17.38 -15.16
N GLY A 115 4.78 18.58 -15.60
CA GLY A 115 3.38 18.96 -15.81
C GLY A 115 2.64 19.29 -14.51
N GLU A 116 1.34 19.53 -14.63
CA GLU A 116 0.48 19.93 -13.51
C GLU A 116 -0.38 18.76 -13.04
N TRP A 117 -0.47 18.62 -11.71
CA TRP A 117 -1.33 17.64 -11.07
C TRP A 117 -2.68 18.27 -10.72
N GLU A 118 -3.74 17.80 -11.38
CA GLU A 118 -5.12 18.20 -11.12
C GLU A 118 -5.69 17.45 -9.92
N PHE A 119 -6.30 18.17 -8.99
CA PHE A 119 -6.97 17.57 -7.84
C PHE A 119 -8.35 17.03 -8.24
N MET A 120 -8.50 15.71 -8.28
CA MET A 120 -9.75 15.04 -8.69
C MET A 120 -10.78 14.99 -7.57
N GLY A 121 -10.36 15.24 -6.32
CA GLY A 121 -11.21 15.21 -5.15
C GLY A 121 -11.18 13.88 -4.40
N GLN A 122 -12.13 13.72 -3.48
CA GLN A 122 -12.28 12.52 -2.67
C GLN A 122 -12.83 11.37 -3.52
N VAL A 123 -12.28 10.17 -3.36
CA VAL A 123 -12.90 8.94 -3.86
C VAL A 123 -13.99 8.54 -2.88
N ASP A 124 -15.22 8.96 -3.17
CA ASP A 124 -16.37 8.73 -2.29
C ASP A 124 -16.83 7.27 -2.32
N THR A 125 -16.93 6.66 -1.14
CA THR A 125 -17.37 5.28 -0.92
C THR A 125 -18.87 5.19 -0.60
N GLY A 126 -19.50 6.34 -0.32
CA GLY A 126 -20.85 6.42 0.25
C GLY A 126 -20.90 6.15 1.77
N ILE A 127 -19.75 5.93 2.40
CA ILE A 127 -19.61 5.64 3.83
C ILE A 127 -18.66 6.68 4.44
N ASP A 128 -19.18 7.54 5.33
CA ASP A 128 -18.41 8.65 5.90
C ASP A 128 -17.61 8.23 7.16
N THR A 129 -16.61 7.38 6.95
CA THR A 129 -15.75 6.83 8.00
C THR A 129 -14.28 6.91 7.60
N PHE A 130 -13.38 6.66 8.54
CA PHE A 130 -11.93 6.56 8.29
C PHE A 130 -11.64 5.61 7.12
N CYS A 131 -10.98 6.11 6.08
CA CYS A 131 -10.52 5.29 4.94
C CYS A 131 -9.18 5.79 4.37
N LEU A 132 -8.39 4.83 3.89
CA LEU A 132 -7.00 5.03 3.47
C LEU A 132 -6.51 3.87 2.58
N ASP A 133 -5.23 3.95 2.19
CA ASP A 133 -4.45 2.87 1.59
C ASP A 133 -5.11 2.26 0.35
N ALA A 134 -5.54 3.14 -0.54
CA ALA A 134 -6.15 2.71 -1.77
C ALA A 134 -5.12 2.26 -2.80
N THR A 135 -5.37 1.08 -3.39
CA THR A 135 -4.67 0.56 -4.55
C THR A 135 -5.66 0.25 -5.68
N THR A 136 -5.15 0.14 -6.90
CA THR A 136 -5.97 -0.23 -8.08
C THR A 136 -5.37 -1.35 -8.88
N PHE A 137 -6.23 -2.13 -9.54
CA PHE A 137 -5.80 -3.12 -10.52
C PHE A 137 -6.87 -3.34 -11.59
N THR A 138 -6.43 -3.65 -12.81
CA THR A 138 -7.33 -4.00 -13.91
C THR A 138 -7.41 -5.51 -14.09
N HIS A 139 -8.62 -6.05 -14.18
CA HIS A 139 -8.86 -7.44 -14.49
C HIS A 139 -10.07 -7.59 -15.44
N LYS A 140 -9.89 -8.34 -16.53
CA LYS A 140 -10.89 -8.54 -17.60
C LYS A 140 -11.54 -7.24 -18.10
N GLY A 141 -10.73 -6.19 -18.26
CA GLY A 141 -11.17 -4.88 -18.74
C GLY A 141 -11.89 -4.01 -17.70
N GLN A 142 -12.08 -4.50 -16.47
CA GLN A 142 -12.63 -3.73 -15.36
C GLN A 142 -11.51 -3.24 -14.44
N LEU A 143 -11.50 -1.95 -14.14
CA LEU A 143 -10.66 -1.36 -13.09
C LEU A 143 -11.32 -1.58 -11.74
N TYR A 144 -10.59 -2.11 -10.77
CA TYR A 144 -11.04 -2.30 -9.39
C TYR A 144 -10.26 -1.39 -8.45
N TYR A 145 -10.94 -0.95 -7.41
CA TYR A 145 -10.40 -0.19 -6.28
C TYR A 145 -10.41 -1.09 -5.05
N VAL A 146 -9.27 -1.21 -4.36
CA VAL A 146 -9.13 -1.96 -3.11
C VAL A 146 -8.57 -1.02 -2.06
N TRP A 147 -9.16 -1.00 -0.86
CA TRP A 147 -8.77 -0.03 0.17
C TRP A 147 -9.08 -0.51 1.58
N ALA A 148 -8.59 0.25 2.56
CA ALA A 148 -8.87 0.04 3.97
C ALA A 148 -9.91 1.05 4.47
N GLN A 149 -10.94 0.58 5.19
CA GLN A 149 -11.97 1.47 5.72
C GLN A 149 -12.62 0.96 7.01
N LYS A 150 -12.98 1.88 7.90
CA LYS A 150 -13.75 1.60 9.10
C LYS A 150 -15.22 1.32 8.77
N ASP A 151 -15.76 0.23 9.28
CA ASP A 151 -17.19 0.01 9.45
C ASP A 151 -17.57 0.19 10.92
N VAL A 152 -18.59 0.99 11.21
CA VAL A 152 -19.01 1.30 12.59
C VAL A 152 -19.62 0.10 13.31
N ASP A 153 -20.18 -0.85 12.55
CA ASP A 153 -20.84 -2.05 13.09
C ASP A 153 -19.86 -3.23 13.24
N ILE A 154 -18.61 -3.07 12.79
CA ILE A 154 -17.55 -4.09 12.90
C ILE A 154 -16.49 -3.60 13.88
N GLU A 155 -16.13 -4.43 14.86
CA GLU A 155 -15.07 -4.12 15.80
C GLU A 155 -13.72 -3.92 15.09
N GLY A 156 -12.93 -2.97 15.59
CA GLY A 156 -11.60 -2.64 15.07
C GLY A 156 -11.53 -1.34 14.28
N ASN A 157 -10.37 -1.10 13.66
CA ASN A 157 -9.98 0.17 13.09
C ASN A 157 -10.32 0.25 11.59
N SER A 158 -10.03 -0.80 10.83
CA SER A 158 -10.28 -0.86 9.39
C SER A 158 -10.39 -2.31 8.89
N ASN A 159 -11.20 -2.48 7.85
CA ASN A 159 -11.39 -3.70 7.07
C ASN A 159 -10.93 -3.45 5.63
N LEU A 160 -10.72 -4.51 4.85
CA LEU A 160 -10.45 -4.40 3.42
C LEU A 160 -11.73 -4.45 2.60
N TYR A 161 -11.84 -3.57 1.63
CA TYR A 161 -12.95 -3.50 0.69
C TYR A 161 -12.47 -3.54 -0.76
N ILE A 162 -13.34 -4.01 -1.65
CA ILE A 162 -13.20 -3.93 -3.10
C ILE A 162 -14.45 -3.34 -3.74
N ALA A 163 -14.28 -2.59 -4.83
CA ALA A 163 -15.37 -2.12 -5.68
C ALA A 163 -14.90 -1.96 -7.13
N PRO A 164 -15.77 -2.12 -8.14
CA PRO A 164 -15.44 -1.71 -9.49
C PRO A 164 -15.34 -0.18 -9.57
N MET A 165 -14.51 0.35 -10.45
CA MET A 165 -14.41 1.78 -10.74
C MET A 165 -15.19 2.14 -12.00
N LYS A 166 -15.87 3.29 -11.98
CA LYS A 166 -16.53 3.90 -13.15
C LYS A 166 -15.56 4.78 -13.93
N THR A 167 -14.73 5.52 -13.20
CA THR A 167 -13.57 6.26 -13.70
C THR A 167 -12.41 6.00 -12.74
N PRO A 168 -11.16 6.30 -13.09
CA PRO A 168 -10.04 6.14 -12.16
C PRO A 168 -10.12 6.95 -10.86
N TRP A 169 -11.16 7.76 -10.61
CA TRP A 169 -11.37 8.49 -9.35
C TRP A 169 -12.80 8.40 -8.82
N GLN A 170 -13.64 7.52 -9.39
CA GLN A 170 -15.03 7.32 -8.96
C GLN A 170 -15.36 5.84 -8.91
N LEU A 171 -15.92 5.38 -7.78
CA LEU A 171 -16.45 4.03 -7.69
C LEU A 171 -17.63 3.84 -8.64
N GLY A 172 -17.72 2.66 -9.23
CA GLY A 172 -18.80 2.21 -10.12
C GLY A 172 -19.78 1.26 -9.44
N GLY A 173 -19.57 0.92 -8.16
CA GLY A 173 -20.40 0.01 -7.40
C GLY A 173 -20.24 0.20 -5.90
N LYS A 174 -21.03 -0.55 -5.12
CA LYS A 174 -20.95 -0.52 -3.66
C LYS A 174 -19.67 -1.21 -3.17
N PRO A 175 -19.08 -0.76 -2.06
CA PRO A 175 -18.03 -1.49 -1.37
C PRO A 175 -18.45 -2.92 -0.99
N VAL A 176 -17.56 -3.89 -1.23
CA VAL A 176 -17.68 -5.28 -0.79
C VAL A 176 -16.54 -5.55 0.19
N MET A 177 -16.85 -5.94 1.43
CA MET A 177 -15.82 -6.29 2.41
C MET A 177 -15.20 -7.65 2.09
N LEU A 178 -13.87 -7.71 2.01
CA LEU A 178 -13.11 -8.93 1.75
C LEU A 178 -12.50 -9.54 3.02
N SER A 179 -12.03 -8.70 3.93
CA SER A 179 -11.37 -9.14 5.16
C SER A 179 -11.58 -8.14 6.28
N LYS A 180 -11.69 -8.64 7.51
CA LYS A 180 -11.64 -7.87 8.74
C LYS A 180 -10.55 -8.44 9.66
N PRO A 181 -9.95 -7.65 10.57
CA PRO A 181 -9.03 -8.16 11.57
C PRO A 181 -9.76 -9.10 12.53
N GLU A 182 -9.29 -10.34 12.65
CA GLU A 182 -9.95 -11.35 13.50
C GLU A 182 -8.99 -12.40 14.07
N PHE A 183 -7.83 -12.61 13.47
CA PHE A 183 -6.82 -13.51 14.03
C PHE A 183 -5.98 -12.78 15.08
N ASP A 184 -5.44 -13.53 16.07
CA ASP A 184 -4.61 -12.98 17.15
C ASP A 184 -3.40 -12.14 16.67
N TRP A 185 -2.87 -12.44 15.49
CA TRP A 185 -1.77 -11.69 14.88
C TRP A 185 -2.21 -10.40 14.18
N GLU A 186 -3.50 -10.21 13.94
CA GLU A 186 -4.09 -9.02 13.28
C GLU A 186 -4.56 -7.95 14.27
N ILE A 187 -4.59 -8.29 15.57
CA ILE A 187 -5.25 -7.50 16.61
C ILE A 187 -4.31 -7.02 17.72
N ARG A 188 -2.99 -7.04 17.49
CA ARG A 188 -2.00 -6.63 18.48
C ARG A 188 -1.83 -5.11 18.46
N GLY A 189 -2.15 -4.47 19.59
CA GLY A 189 -2.20 -3.02 19.71
C GLY A 189 -3.49 -2.44 19.12
N PHE A 190 -3.67 -2.57 17.81
CA PHE A 190 -4.88 -2.18 17.09
C PHE A 190 -5.42 -3.32 16.23
N TRP A 191 -6.72 -3.31 15.98
CA TRP A 191 -7.40 -4.32 15.15
C TRP A 191 -7.45 -3.75 13.73
N VAL A 192 -6.49 -4.11 12.90
CA VAL A 192 -6.26 -3.45 11.61
C VAL A 192 -6.17 -4.48 10.50
N ASN A 193 -6.87 -4.23 9.39
CA ASN A 193 -6.43 -4.65 8.08
C ASN A 193 -6.27 -3.38 7.21
N GLU A 194 -5.07 -3.14 6.69
CA GLU A 194 -4.72 -1.96 5.90
C GLU A 194 -3.67 -2.27 4.83
N GLY A 195 -3.19 -1.26 4.08
CA GLY A 195 -2.14 -1.43 3.06
C GLY A 195 -2.34 -2.58 2.07
N PRO A 196 -3.53 -2.71 1.41
CA PRO A 196 -3.75 -3.75 0.42
C PRO A 196 -2.84 -3.58 -0.79
N SER A 197 -2.29 -4.68 -1.32
CA SER A 197 -1.53 -4.67 -2.56
C SER A 197 -1.84 -5.89 -3.41
N VAL A 198 -2.00 -5.68 -4.72
CA VAL A 198 -2.53 -6.70 -5.63
C VAL A 198 -1.44 -7.29 -6.52
N LEU A 199 -1.41 -8.62 -6.61
CA LEU A 199 -0.54 -9.37 -7.51
C LEU A 199 -1.36 -10.39 -8.30
N LYS A 200 -1.21 -10.39 -9.64
CA LYS A 200 -1.87 -11.34 -10.53
C LYS A 200 -0.84 -12.27 -11.13
N LYS A 201 -0.92 -13.57 -10.83
CA LYS A 201 0.01 -14.58 -11.36
C LYS A 201 -0.60 -15.97 -11.20
N ASN A 202 -0.19 -16.92 -12.06
CA ASN A 202 -0.54 -18.34 -11.93
C ASN A 202 -2.06 -18.62 -11.85
N GLY A 203 -2.86 -17.90 -12.63
CA GLY A 203 -4.32 -18.04 -12.66
C GLY A 203 -5.04 -17.53 -11.41
N LYS A 204 -4.37 -16.72 -10.58
CA LYS A 204 -4.90 -16.20 -9.31
C LYS A 204 -4.70 -14.72 -9.19
N ILE A 205 -5.55 -14.12 -8.38
CA ILE A 205 -5.38 -12.76 -7.85
C ILE A 205 -5.08 -12.89 -6.36
N PHE A 206 -3.96 -12.32 -5.96
CA PHE A 206 -3.52 -12.22 -4.58
C PHE A 206 -3.69 -10.79 -4.11
N ILE A 207 -4.23 -10.61 -2.90
CA ILE A 207 -4.25 -9.31 -2.20
C ILE A 207 -3.49 -9.52 -0.89
N SER A 208 -2.24 -9.06 -0.84
CA SER A 208 -1.57 -8.94 0.46
C SER A 208 -2.11 -7.71 1.18
N TYR A 209 -2.02 -7.71 2.49
CA TYR A 209 -2.44 -6.60 3.34
C TYR A 209 -1.61 -6.62 4.63
N SER A 210 -1.66 -5.55 5.41
CA SER A 210 -0.96 -5.45 6.69
C SER A 210 -1.95 -5.39 7.86
N ALA A 211 -1.51 -5.84 9.03
CA ALA A 211 -2.35 -5.93 10.21
C ALA A 211 -1.58 -5.62 11.50
N SER A 212 -2.33 -5.47 12.61
CA SER A 212 -1.83 -4.99 13.91
C SER A 212 -1.30 -3.54 13.88
N ALA A 213 -0.81 -3.06 15.03
CA ALA A 213 -0.17 -1.76 15.13
C ALA A 213 1.12 -1.67 14.27
N THR A 214 1.48 -0.46 13.86
CA THR A 214 2.69 -0.17 13.07
C THR A 214 3.98 -0.19 13.91
N ASP A 215 4.07 -1.09 14.88
CA ASP A 215 5.25 -1.40 15.70
C ASP A 215 5.85 -2.77 15.28
N GLU A 216 6.59 -3.47 16.13
CA GLU A 216 7.13 -4.80 15.81
C GLU A 216 6.07 -5.89 15.58
N ASN A 217 4.81 -5.64 15.92
CA ASN A 217 3.70 -6.55 15.67
C ASN A 217 3.18 -6.49 14.23
N TYR A 218 3.53 -5.45 13.48
CA TYR A 218 3.08 -5.27 12.11
C TYR A 218 3.50 -6.47 11.25
N ALA A 219 2.52 -7.05 10.57
CA ALA A 219 2.72 -8.26 9.78
C ALA A 219 1.78 -8.26 8.58
N MET A 220 2.14 -9.05 7.57
CA MET A 220 1.39 -9.12 6.32
C MET A 220 0.51 -10.37 6.26
N GLY A 221 -0.76 -10.20 5.93
CA GLY A 221 -1.68 -11.26 5.52
C GLY A 221 -1.76 -11.42 4.01
N LEU A 222 -2.55 -12.41 3.59
CA LEU A 222 -2.80 -12.70 2.18
C LEU A 222 -4.23 -13.19 1.98
N LEU A 223 -4.93 -12.58 1.04
CA LEU A 223 -6.13 -13.10 0.41
C LEU A 223 -5.79 -13.64 -0.98
N TRP A 224 -6.49 -14.67 -1.43
CA TRP A 224 -6.41 -15.09 -2.83
C TRP A 224 -7.75 -15.57 -3.39
N ALA A 225 -7.95 -15.35 -4.68
CA ALA A 225 -9.07 -15.84 -5.46
C ALA A 225 -8.58 -16.43 -6.79
N ASP A 226 -9.35 -17.36 -7.37
CA ASP A 226 -9.17 -17.74 -8.77
C ASP A 226 -9.45 -16.52 -9.67
N GLU A 227 -8.63 -16.29 -10.68
CA GLU A 227 -8.81 -15.13 -11.56
C GLU A 227 -10.11 -15.21 -12.41
N ASN A 228 -10.80 -16.35 -12.40
CA ASN A 228 -12.08 -16.53 -13.05
C ASN A 228 -13.29 -16.48 -12.13
N ALA A 229 -13.08 -16.33 -10.82
CA ALA A 229 -14.15 -16.16 -9.86
C ALA A 229 -14.79 -14.76 -9.93
N ASP A 230 -15.93 -14.60 -9.26
CA ASP A 230 -16.51 -13.27 -9.03
C ASP A 230 -15.73 -12.57 -7.91
N LEU A 231 -14.91 -11.58 -8.28
CA LEU A 231 -14.08 -10.84 -7.34
C LEU A 231 -14.90 -9.98 -6.36
N LEU A 232 -16.18 -9.72 -6.66
CA LEU A 232 -17.11 -8.99 -5.80
C LEU A 232 -17.94 -9.91 -4.91
N ASP A 233 -17.73 -11.23 -4.96
CA ASP A 233 -18.25 -12.18 -3.98
C ASP A 233 -17.17 -12.46 -2.92
N PRO A 234 -17.38 -12.08 -1.64
CA PRO A 234 -16.44 -12.41 -0.57
C PRO A 234 -16.13 -13.91 -0.47
N ALA A 235 -17.05 -14.79 -0.85
CA ALA A 235 -16.85 -16.24 -0.81
C ALA A 235 -15.82 -16.73 -1.84
N SER A 236 -15.47 -15.92 -2.85
CA SER A 236 -14.41 -16.21 -3.81
C SER A 236 -13.01 -16.09 -3.20
N TRP A 237 -12.87 -15.40 -2.08
CA TRP A 237 -11.60 -15.07 -1.47
C TRP A 237 -11.30 -16.00 -0.30
N THR A 238 -10.10 -16.59 -0.31
CA THR A 238 -9.57 -17.33 0.83
C THR A 238 -8.57 -16.48 1.58
N LYS A 239 -8.69 -16.42 2.91
CA LYS A 239 -7.79 -15.68 3.80
C LYS A 239 -6.77 -16.63 4.44
N SER A 240 -5.49 -16.23 4.42
CA SER A 240 -4.44 -16.97 5.12
C SER A 240 -4.65 -16.89 6.63
N PRO A 241 -4.64 -18.03 7.37
CA PRO A 241 -4.80 -18.03 8.83
C PRO A 241 -3.54 -17.56 9.57
N GLN A 242 -2.40 -17.44 8.87
CA GLN A 242 -1.10 -17.05 9.42
C GLN A 242 -0.49 -15.91 8.58
N PRO A 243 0.35 -15.05 9.17
CA PRO A 243 1.02 -14.00 8.42
C PRO A 243 1.99 -14.63 7.40
N VAL A 244 2.03 -14.05 6.19
CA VAL A 244 2.95 -14.45 5.12
C VAL A 244 4.31 -13.76 5.25
N LEU A 245 4.38 -12.59 5.89
CA LEU A 245 5.61 -11.91 6.28
C LEU A 245 5.41 -11.29 7.67
N GLN A 246 6.43 -11.41 8.54
CA GLN A 246 6.39 -10.88 9.90
C GLN A 246 7.80 -10.56 10.40
N THR A 247 7.88 -9.95 11.57
CA THR A 247 9.13 -9.65 12.28
C THR A 247 10.12 -10.82 12.29
N CYS A 248 11.39 -10.51 12.04
CA CYS A 248 12.52 -11.42 12.14
C CYS A 248 13.57 -10.86 13.09
N PHE A 249 13.51 -11.33 14.35
CA PHE A 249 14.46 -10.95 15.41
C PHE A 249 15.92 -11.29 15.05
N GLU A 250 16.13 -12.43 14.39
CA GLU A 250 17.46 -12.90 13.96
C GLU A 250 18.14 -11.90 13.01
N HIS A 251 17.36 -11.28 12.11
CA HIS A 251 17.86 -10.31 11.13
C HIS A 251 17.64 -8.85 11.55
N LYS A 252 17.07 -8.62 12.74
CA LYS A 252 16.71 -7.30 13.26
C LYS A 252 15.82 -6.50 12.31
N ILE A 253 14.86 -7.16 11.68
CA ILE A 253 13.84 -6.51 10.83
C ILE A 253 12.49 -6.65 11.53
N TYR A 254 11.90 -5.54 11.92
CA TYR A 254 10.72 -5.48 12.78
C TYR A 254 9.57 -4.78 12.08
N GLY A 255 8.37 -5.34 12.22
CA GLY A 255 7.14 -4.78 11.68
C GLY A 255 7.10 -4.63 10.16
N PRO A 256 7.44 -5.66 9.36
CA PRO A 256 7.40 -5.53 7.90
C PRO A 256 5.96 -5.45 7.38
N GLY A 257 5.66 -4.43 6.56
CA GLY A 257 4.33 -4.29 5.98
C GLY A 257 4.19 -3.12 5.00
N HIS A 258 2.93 -2.77 4.76
CA HIS A 258 2.42 -1.87 3.72
C HIS A 258 3.21 -2.04 2.42
N ASN A 259 3.05 -3.21 1.82
CA ASN A 259 3.88 -3.61 0.69
C ASN A 259 3.32 -3.09 -0.63
N SER A 260 4.17 -3.08 -1.65
CA SER A 260 3.77 -3.10 -3.05
C SER A 260 4.46 -4.25 -3.78
N PHE A 261 4.06 -4.52 -5.01
CA PHE A 261 4.74 -5.44 -5.92
C PHE A 261 5.21 -4.71 -7.17
N THR A 262 6.42 -5.04 -7.61
CA THR A 262 6.94 -4.60 -8.91
C THR A 262 7.64 -5.77 -9.62
N VAL A 263 8.23 -5.54 -10.78
CA VAL A 263 8.92 -6.58 -11.56
C VAL A 263 10.35 -6.12 -11.85
N ALA A 264 11.34 -6.97 -11.55
CA ALA A 264 12.76 -6.70 -11.76
C ALA A 264 13.12 -6.51 -13.24
N ASP A 265 14.34 -6.03 -13.53
CA ASP A 265 14.76 -5.63 -14.87
C ASP A 265 14.61 -6.73 -15.93
N ASP A 266 14.68 -8.01 -15.53
CA ASP A 266 14.45 -9.19 -16.36
C ASP A 266 13.01 -9.30 -16.92
N GLY A 267 12.05 -8.59 -16.34
CA GLY A 267 10.64 -8.63 -16.75
C GLY A 267 9.85 -9.82 -16.20
N GLU A 268 10.45 -10.67 -15.38
CA GLU A 268 9.85 -11.93 -14.89
C GLU A 268 9.82 -12.04 -13.37
N THR A 269 10.91 -11.61 -12.72
CA THR A 269 11.07 -11.74 -11.27
C THR A 269 10.20 -10.70 -10.56
N VAL A 270 9.20 -11.19 -9.81
CA VAL A 270 8.37 -10.32 -8.97
C VAL A 270 9.18 -9.88 -7.77
N MET A 271 9.21 -8.58 -7.52
CA MET A 271 9.89 -7.96 -6.38
C MET A 271 8.84 -7.54 -5.37
N LEU A 272 9.02 -7.98 -4.13
CA LEU A 272 8.30 -7.49 -2.97
C LEU A 272 8.99 -6.22 -2.45
N VAL A 273 8.22 -5.15 -2.36
CA VAL A 273 8.65 -3.85 -1.84
C VAL A 273 7.86 -3.59 -0.57
N TYR A 274 8.49 -3.26 0.55
CA TYR A 274 7.80 -3.09 1.83
C TYR A 274 8.60 -2.18 2.76
N HIS A 275 7.99 -1.68 3.83
CA HIS A 275 8.74 -0.99 4.87
C HIS A 275 8.94 -1.86 6.10
N ALA A 276 10.00 -1.61 6.86
CA ALA A 276 10.21 -2.18 8.19
C ALA A 276 11.11 -1.25 9.03
N ARG A 277 11.20 -1.51 10.34
CA ARG A 277 12.20 -0.91 11.23
C ARG A 277 13.38 -1.85 11.47
N THR A 278 14.49 -1.28 11.93
CA THR A 278 15.72 -2.03 12.30
C THR A 278 15.93 -2.14 13.81
N TYR A 279 14.97 -1.65 14.61
CA TYR A 279 14.93 -1.71 16.06
C TYR A 279 13.47 -1.80 16.58
N THR A 280 13.30 -2.23 17.83
CA THR A 280 11.98 -2.41 18.48
C THR A 280 11.63 -1.29 19.46
N GLU A 281 12.62 -0.72 20.17
CA GLU A 281 12.37 0.31 21.17
C GLU A 281 12.01 1.65 20.50
N ILE A 282 10.72 1.97 20.44
CA ILE A 282 10.21 3.23 19.93
C ILE A 282 9.87 4.14 21.11
N ILE A 283 10.49 5.32 21.17
CA ILE A 283 10.14 6.36 22.15
C ILE A 283 9.04 7.25 21.56
N GLY A 284 7.87 7.26 22.19
CA GLY A 284 6.71 8.05 21.75
C GLY A 284 5.79 7.28 20.81
N ASP A 285 4.93 8.00 20.08
CA ASP A 285 4.00 7.41 19.13
C ASP A 285 4.75 6.96 17.85
N PRO A 286 4.69 5.66 17.48
CA PRO A 286 5.37 5.09 16.31
C PRO A 286 5.12 5.80 14.99
N LEU A 287 3.98 6.47 14.84
CA LEU A 287 3.64 7.25 13.64
C LEU A 287 4.65 8.37 13.39
N TRP A 288 5.19 8.99 14.45
CA TRP A 288 6.14 10.11 14.35
C TRP A 288 7.60 9.68 14.35
N ASN A 289 7.85 8.38 14.53
CA ASN A 289 9.17 7.81 14.36
C ASN A 289 9.48 7.66 12.86
N PRO A 290 10.51 8.34 12.32
CA PRO A 290 10.75 8.40 10.89
C PRO A 290 11.42 7.13 10.32
N ASP A 291 11.85 6.19 11.17
CA ASP A 291 12.79 5.12 10.79
C ASP A 291 12.11 3.84 10.30
N ARG A 292 10.97 4.00 9.64
CA ARG A 292 10.49 2.98 8.69
C ARG A 292 11.25 3.18 7.39
N HIS A 293 11.96 2.16 6.95
CA HIS A 293 12.76 2.20 5.73
C HIS A 293 12.18 1.26 4.69
N THR A 294 12.29 1.63 3.41
CA THR A 294 11.91 0.81 2.27
C THR A 294 12.92 -0.31 2.08
N PHE A 295 12.43 -1.54 1.93
CA PHE A 295 13.18 -2.74 1.59
C PHE A 295 12.61 -3.36 0.31
N VAL A 296 13.48 -4.04 -0.44
CA VAL A 296 13.09 -4.74 -1.67
C VAL A 296 13.76 -6.11 -1.72
N LYS A 297 12.99 -7.16 -2.02
CA LYS A 297 13.49 -8.53 -2.19
C LYS A 297 12.72 -9.29 -3.28
N PRO A 298 13.32 -10.30 -3.92
CA PRO A 298 12.59 -11.15 -4.85
C PRO A 298 11.53 -12.00 -4.11
N LEU A 299 10.38 -12.16 -4.75
CA LEU A 299 9.30 -13.03 -4.29
C LEU A 299 9.39 -14.39 -5.00
N LYS A 300 9.38 -15.47 -4.22
CA LYS A 300 9.46 -16.84 -4.72
C LYS A 300 8.06 -17.43 -4.90
N TRP A 301 7.99 -18.61 -5.51
CA TRP A 301 6.75 -19.33 -5.78
C TRP A 301 6.90 -20.79 -5.39
N ASP A 302 5.85 -21.38 -4.80
CA ASP A 302 5.81 -22.83 -4.56
C ASP A 302 5.28 -23.60 -5.78
N ALA A 303 5.23 -24.92 -5.68
CA ALA A 303 4.77 -25.80 -6.75
C ALA A 303 3.27 -25.65 -7.08
N GLN A 304 2.49 -25.03 -6.19
CA GLN A 304 1.06 -24.76 -6.36
C GLN A 304 0.83 -23.36 -6.95
N GLY A 305 1.89 -22.60 -7.20
CA GLY A 305 1.84 -21.25 -7.73
C GLY A 305 1.44 -20.21 -6.70
N MET A 306 1.60 -20.49 -5.40
CA MET A 306 1.41 -19.53 -4.32
C MET A 306 2.68 -18.71 -4.08
N PRO A 307 2.57 -17.42 -3.72
CA PRO A 307 3.72 -16.60 -3.40
C PRO A 307 4.34 -17.01 -2.06
N VAL A 308 5.66 -17.18 -2.06
CA VAL A 308 6.47 -17.49 -0.88
C VAL A 308 7.29 -16.25 -0.52
N PHE A 309 6.78 -15.47 0.43
CA PHE A 309 7.39 -14.25 0.94
C PHE A 309 8.67 -14.54 1.74
N GLY A 310 8.69 -15.65 2.48
CA GLY A 310 9.83 -16.08 3.30
C GLY A 310 10.07 -15.16 4.50
N LYS A 311 11.29 -15.18 5.05
CA LYS A 311 11.72 -14.21 6.07
C LYS A 311 12.04 -12.85 5.40
N PRO A 312 12.13 -11.74 6.16
CA PRO A 312 12.70 -10.46 5.72
C PRO A 312 14.22 -10.53 5.41
N SER A 313 14.61 -11.43 4.51
CA SER A 313 15.98 -11.72 4.08
C SER A 313 16.08 -11.89 2.56
N ILE A 314 17.31 -11.81 2.02
CA ILE A 314 17.61 -12.08 0.61
C ILE A 314 17.62 -13.59 0.32
N ALA A 315 17.88 -14.42 1.34
CA ALA A 315 17.85 -15.89 1.27
C ALA A 315 16.42 -16.44 1.35
#